data_AF-A0A8J2P6I6-F1
#
_entry.id   AF-A0A8J2P6I6-F1
#
_cell.length_a   1.000
_cell.length_b   1.000
_cell.length_c   1.000
_cell.angle_alpha   90.00
_cell.angle_beta   90.00
_cell.angle_gamma   90.00
#
_symmetry.space_group_name_H-M   'P 1'
#
loop_
_entity.id
_entity.type
_entity.pdbx_description
1 polymer ?
#
loop_
_entity_poly.entity_id
_entity_poly.type
_entity_poly.pdbx_seq_one_letter_code
_entity_poly.pdbx_strand_id
1 'polypeptide(L)'
;IENLPSDAEVQNDKEHYDPTGGKSERLIGLPASKKPIETGVIHTKWGAIAGAQLIGGIAAGLEPISMPVIISTESAFSGIPQPGSSSSGSGNRNQGGFVGRNREPTYPRNRVKRQSGNYLQPLLNYHATTLAGEVGQAALFNAVFENPPNVSPPAGTFNDSLCPREYVLEALSNPDLDVSHAHDSWTYMTAAEIRGGVDGLVLGTQIKQWDDMYGYKLSEILEMYYSEKGIVGQSRYRACNRGSVFSGTVDSGEILNQANSFAYIYNNKTSSLKVATAENIQELYNAVRVAYDKMMGLASSFSSIDPPCEQRESSSNEVPDTDKTIVAPTTLYVVVDPSDTTDFELVQQKRFIASLAYELGVKPHGSRLGLINGADGTIRIKPNFTDNAAILACRILGENIRNQAQLEPVRALTTLQAELDRIKLEELRDNYQDKNGITVLFLNQGKKLEATLRDDIRGKLDEFERTNGG
;
A
#
# COMPACT_ATOMS: atom_id res chain seq x y z
N ILE A 1 -10.62 24.89 2.88
CA ILE A 1 -10.68 24.86 1.39
C ILE A 1 -10.30 26.26 0.95
N GLU A 2 -9.01 26.51 0.80
CA GLU A 2 -8.40 27.68 0.15
C GLU A 2 -6.89 27.55 0.36
N ASN A 3 -6.16 27.43 -0.76
CA ASN A 3 -4.71 27.30 -0.98
C ASN A 3 -4.42 26.15 -1.96
N LEU A 4 -5.05 26.19 -3.12
CA LEU A 4 -4.49 25.59 -4.33
C LEU A 4 -3.58 26.67 -4.97
N PRO A 5 -2.38 26.30 -5.46
CA PRO A 5 -1.53 27.23 -6.20
C PRO A 5 -2.25 27.73 -7.47
N SER A 6 -1.97 28.98 -7.85
CA SER A 6 -2.61 29.69 -8.94
C SER A 6 -2.23 29.13 -10.32
N ASP A 7 -3.17 29.23 -11.27
CA ASP A 7 -3.11 28.77 -12.67
C ASP A 7 -1.97 29.38 -13.53
N ALA A 8 -1.04 30.14 -12.93
CA ALA A 8 0.09 30.74 -13.62
C ALA A 8 1.30 29.80 -13.75
N GLU A 9 1.37 28.68 -13.01
CA GLU A 9 2.43 27.67 -13.16
C GLU A 9 2.08 26.56 -14.17
N VAL A 10 0.86 26.55 -14.72
CA VAL A 10 0.38 25.53 -15.68
C VAL A 10 0.69 25.90 -17.15
N GLN A 11 1.27 27.07 -17.43
CA GLN A 11 1.50 27.54 -18.81
C GLN A 11 2.82 27.13 -19.46
N ASN A 12 3.63 26.28 -18.82
CA ASN A 12 4.87 25.76 -19.42
C ASN A 12 4.81 24.29 -19.85
N ASP A 13 3.61 23.70 -19.90
CA ASP A 13 3.35 22.43 -20.60
C ASP A 13 3.41 22.64 -22.12
N LYS A 14 4.62 22.85 -22.65
CA LYS A 14 4.88 22.64 -24.06
C LYS A 14 4.92 21.13 -24.29
N GLU A 15 3.84 20.59 -24.83
CA GLU A 15 3.80 19.28 -25.49
C GLU A 15 4.97 19.19 -26.48
N HIS A 16 6.03 18.47 -26.10
CA HIS A 16 7.11 18.11 -26.99
C HIS A 16 6.79 16.75 -27.60
N TYR A 17 6.14 16.78 -28.77
CA TYR A 17 5.88 15.59 -29.56
C TYR A 17 7.20 15.14 -30.22
N ASP A 18 7.87 14.15 -29.61
CA ASP A 18 8.99 13.43 -30.22
C ASP A 18 8.44 12.22 -31.01
N PRO A 19 8.64 12.16 -32.34
CA PRO A 19 8.12 11.09 -33.19
C PRO A 19 8.92 9.77 -33.12
N THR A 20 9.89 9.61 -32.20
CA THR A 20 10.79 8.43 -32.19
C THR A 20 10.78 7.53 -30.95
N GLY A 21 9.90 7.73 -29.97
CA GLY A 21 9.73 6.74 -28.90
C GLY A 21 9.09 7.32 -27.65
N GLY A 22 7.91 6.80 -27.31
CA GLY A 22 7.10 7.29 -26.20
C GLY A 22 7.87 7.27 -24.88
N LYS A 23 8.13 8.46 -24.34
CA LYS A 23 8.47 8.62 -22.93
C LYS A 23 7.18 8.48 -22.15
N SER A 24 7.14 7.51 -21.24
CA SER A 24 6.11 7.45 -20.21
C SER A 24 6.17 8.74 -19.38
N GLU A 25 5.03 9.39 -19.16
CA GLU A 25 4.87 10.60 -18.34
C GLU A 25 5.29 10.41 -16.86
N ARG A 26 5.73 9.22 -16.46
CA ARG A 26 6.12 8.87 -15.08
C ARG A 26 7.48 9.40 -14.63
N LEU A 27 8.30 9.94 -15.54
CA LEU A 27 9.60 10.53 -15.20
C LEU A 27 9.71 11.92 -15.84
N ILE A 28 9.37 12.94 -15.06
CA ILE A 28 9.62 14.33 -15.42
C ILE A 28 11.15 14.50 -15.49
N GLY A 29 11.64 14.87 -16.68
CA GLY A 29 13.06 15.12 -16.92
C GLY A 29 13.59 16.21 -15.99
N LEU A 30 14.44 15.83 -15.05
CA LEU A 30 15.11 16.74 -14.14
C LEU A 30 16.62 16.75 -14.43
N PRO A 31 17.28 17.93 -14.40
CA PRO A 31 18.73 18.04 -14.56
C PRO A 31 19.48 17.41 -13.37
N ALA A 32 20.77 17.13 -13.62
CA ALA A 32 21.72 16.36 -12.82
C ALA A 32 21.57 16.41 -11.29
N SER A 33 21.72 15.23 -10.66
CA SER A 33 21.70 14.94 -9.21
C SER A 33 20.34 15.09 -8.49
N LYS A 34 19.31 14.36 -8.95
CA LYS A 34 18.14 14.02 -8.12
C LYS A 34 17.79 12.55 -8.28
N LYS A 35 17.73 11.83 -7.15
CA LYS A 35 17.23 10.45 -7.12
C LYS A 35 15.76 10.44 -7.59
N PRO A 36 15.32 9.45 -8.39
CA PRO A 36 13.94 9.40 -8.88
C PRO A 36 12.94 9.27 -7.72
N ILE A 37 11.79 9.95 -7.84
CA ILE A 37 10.67 9.84 -6.91
C ILE A 37 9.60 8.95 -7.54
N GLU A 38 9.14 7.94 -6.80
CA GLU A 38 8.01 7.11 -7.21
C GLU A 38 6.73 7.63 -6.53
N THR A 39 5.70 7.88 -7.34
CA THR A 39 4.42 8.39 -6.84
C THR A 39 3.43 7.26 -6.62
N GLY A 40 2.43 7.48 -5.76
CA GLY A 40 1.42 6.46 -5.46
C GLY A 40 1.91 5.31 -4.57
N VAL A 41 3.10 5.45 -3.97
CA VAL A 41 3.65 4.50 -3.00
C VAL A 41 3.13 4.81 -1.60
N ILE A 42 2.65 3.78 -0.90
CA ILE A 42 2.08 3.83 0.44
C ILE A 42 3.07 3.23 1.43
N HIS A 43 3.28 3.94 2.54
CA HIS A 43 4.09 3.45 3.65
C HIS A 43 3.30 2.47 4.52
N THR A 44 3.84 1.27 4.75
CA THR A 44 3.29 0.28 5.70
C THR A 44 4.37 -0.24 6.64
N LYS A 45 3.95 -0.84 7.76
CA LYS A 45 4.86 -1.52 8.71
C LYS A 45 5.70 -2.62 8.03
N TRP A 46 5.19 -3.22 6.95
CA TRP A 46 5.82 -4.34 6.24
C TRP A 46 6.38 -3.95 4.87
N GLY A 47 6.81 -2.69 4.75
CA GLY A 47 7.44 -2.15 3.55
C GLY A 47 6.54 -1.25 2.72
N ALA A 48 7.18 -0.55 1.79
CA ALA A 48 6.51 0.33 0.85
C ALA A 48 5.78 -0.48 -0.24
N ILE A 49 4.56 -0.09 -0.57
CA ILE A 49 3.73 -0.76 -1.57
C ILE A 49 3.22 0.25 -2.60
N ALA A 50 3.09 -0.14 -3.86
CA ALA A 50 2.41 0.69 -4.84
C ALA A 50 0.89 0.53 -4.70
N GLY A 51 0.19 1.63 -4.43
CA GLY A 51 -1.24 1.63 -4.16
C GLY A 51 -2.07 1.28 -5.40
N ALA A 52 -1.59 1.62 -6.60
CA ALA A 52 -2.32 1.39 -7.84
C ALA A 52 -2.56 -0.11 -8.10
N GLN A 53 -1.52 -0.93 -7.98
CA GLN A 53 -1.59 -2.38 -8.20
C GLN A 53 -2.41 -3.05 -7.09
N LEU A 54 -2.28 -2.58 -5.85
CA LEU A 54 -3.09 -3.06 -4.73
C LEU A 54 -4.59 -2.83 -4.99
N ILE A 55 -5.00 -1.57 -5.16
CA ILE A 55 -6.41 -1.21 -5.34
C ILE A 55 -6.97 -1.77 -6.64
N GLY A 56 -6.18 -1.71 -7.72
CA GLY A 56 -6.54 -2.25 -9.01
C GLY A 56 -6.74 -3.76 -8.99
N GLY A 57 -5.88 -4.52 -8.28
CA GLY A 57 -6.05 -5.96 -8.09
C GLY A 57 -7.33 -6.32 -7.33
N ILE A 58 -7.65 -5.57 -6.27
CA ILE A 58 -8.91 -5.74 -5.51
C ILE A 58 -10.12 -5.45 -6.41
N ALA A 59 -10.12 -4.32 -7.11
CA ALA A 59 -11.22 -3.93 -7.99
C ALA A 59 -11.44 -4.95 -9.12
N ALA A 60 -10.36 -5.42 -9.75
CA ALA A 60 -10.42 -6.44 -10.79
C ALA A 60 -10.86 -7.82 -10.25
N GLY A 61 -10.62 -8.12 -8.98
CA GLY A 61 -11.12 -9.32 -8.31
C GLY A 61 -12.63 -9.27 -8.00
N LEU A 62 -13.16 -8.08 -7.73
CA LEU A 62 -14.60 -7.87 -7.54
C LEU A 62 -15.37 -8.02 -8.86
N GLU A 63 -14.79 -7.52 -9.95
CA GLU A 63 -15.34 -7.60 -11.31
C GLU A 63 -14.37 -8.32 -12.27
N PRO A 64 -14.24 -9.66 -12.18
CA PRO A 64 -13.32 -10.41 -13.03
C PRO A 64 -13.73 -10.36 -14.50
N ILE A 65 -12.79 -9.95 -15.35
CA ILE A 65 -12.95 -9.89 -16.81
C ILE A 65 -11.83 -10.71 -17.46
N SER A 66 -12.20 -11.49 -18.47
CA SER A 66 -11.27 -12.25 -19.30
C SER A 66 -11.30 -11.71 -20.73
N MET A 67 -10.15 -11.27 -21.24
CA MET A 67 -10.00 -10.79 -22.60
C MET A 67 -9.36 -11.86 -23.50
N PRO A 68 -9.96 -12.20 -24.65
CA PRO A 68 -9.34 -13.13 -25.58
C PRO A 68 -8.08 -12.51 -26.21
N VAL A 69 -7.01 -13.29 -26.31
CA VAL A 69 -5.81 -12.92 -27.07
C VAL A 69 -5.93 -13.49 -28.47
N ILE A 70 -6.06 -12.63 -29.48
CA ILE A 70 -6.13 -13.03 -30.89
C ILE A 70 -4.79 -12.75 -31.53
N ILE A 71 -4.16 -13.77 -32.10
CA ILE A 71 -2.98 -13.61 -32.94
C ILE A 71 -3.47 -13.18 -34.32
N SER A 72 -3.14 -11.95 -34.72
CA SER A 72 -3.38 -11.49 -36.10
C SER A 72 -2.40 -12.21 -37.03
N THR A 73 -2.74 -13.41 -37.49
CA THR A 73 -1.98 -14.12 -38.52
C THR A 73 -2.42 -13.62 -39.89
N GLU A 74 -1.83 -12.53 -40.39
CA GLU A 74 -2.01 -12.15 -41.80
C GLU A 74 -1.25 -13.06 -42.79
N SER A 75 -0.60 -14.14 -42.33
CA SER A 75 0.21 -15.01 -43.19
C SER A 75 0.07 -16.52 -42.95
N ALA A 76 -0.91 -16.99 -42.18
CA ALA A 76 -1.04 -18.42 -41.89
C ALA A 76 -2.46 -18.96 -42.12
N PHE A 77 -2.94 -18.98 -43.38
CA PHE A 77 -3.95 -19.97 -43.83
C PHE A 77 -4.03 -20.03 -45.36
N SER A 78 -2.93 -20.40 -46.05
CA SER A 78 -3.05 -21.02 -47.37
C SER A 78 -3.40 -22.49 -47.19
N GLY A 79 -4.68 -22.77 -47.03
CA GLY A 79 -5.16 -24.13 -46.82
C GLY A 79 -6.66 -24.13 -46.71
N ILE A 80 -7.35 -23.82 -47.80
CA ILE A 80 -8.78 -24.09 -47.98
C ILE A 80 -8.93 -25.61 -48.14
N PRO A 81 -9.62 -26.34 -47.26
CA PRO A 81 -10.24 -27.60 -47.62
C PRO A 81 -11.65 -27.29 -48.09
N GLN A 82 -11.93 -27.58 -49.36
CA GLN A 82 -13.27 -27.54 -49.93
C GLN A 82 -14.25 -28.44 -49.15
N PRO A 83 -15.56 -28.13 -49.20
CA PRO A 83 -16.58 -28.88 -48.48
C PRO A 83 -16.93 -30.20 -49.19
N GLY A 84 -17.01 -31.29 -48.42
CA GLY A 84 -17.71 -32.51 -48.84
C GLY A 84 -16.97 -33.80 -48.53
N SER A 85 -17.32 -34.46 -47.42
CA SER A 85 -17.78 -35.85 -47.45
C SER A 85 -18.21 -36.28 -46.05
N SER A 86 -19.48 -36.64 -45.96
CA SER A 86 -20.12 -37.36 -44.89
C SER A 86 -19.45 -38.72 -44.68
N SER A 87 -18.97 -38.99 -43.46
CA SER A 87 -18.75 -40.36 -43.02
C SER A 87 -19.26 -40.57 -41.59
N SER A 88 -20.29 -41.39 -41.57
CA SER A 88 -20.97 -41.97 -40.43
C SER A 88 -20.05 -42.92 -39.65
N GLY A 89 -20.07 -42.83 -38.32
CA GLY A 89 -19.40 -43.79 -37.43
C GLY A 89 -19.88 -43.60 -35.99
N SER A 90 -21.06 -44.12 -35.68
CA SER A 90 -21.25 -45.35 -34.89
C SER A 90 -20.89 -45.19 -33.41
N GLY A 91 -21.93 -45.15 -32.58
CA GLY A 91 -21.83 -44.92 -31.15
C GLY A 91 -21.28 -46.12 -30.38
N ASN A 92 -20.84 -45.84 -29.15
CA ASN A 92 -20.78 -46.88 -28.13
C ASN A 92 -21.22 -46.30 -26.78
N ARG A 93 -22.27 -46.92 -26.23
CA ARG A 93 -22.80 -46.68 -24.89
C ARG A 93 -21.90 -47.37 -23.88
N ASN A 94 -21.62 -46.73 -22.75
CA ASN A 94 -21.50 -47.45 -21.49
C ASN A 94 -22.00 -46.56 -20.35
N GLN A 95 -23.02 -47.08 -19.67
CA GLN A 95 -23.61 -46.56 -18.43
C GLN A 95 -22.85 -47.12 -17.22
N GLY A 96 -22.88 -46.39 -16.11
CA GLY A 96 -22.88 -46.98 -14.77
C GLY A 96 -21.97 -46.29 -13.74
N GLY A 97 -22.54 -45.79 -12.65
CA GLY A 97 -21.81 -45.54 -11.40
C GLY A 97 -22.20 -44.29 -10.62
N PHE A 98 -23.37 -44.31 -9.96
CA PHE A 98 -23.79 -43.32 -8.96
C PHE A 98 -23.28 -43.75 -7.58
N VAL A 99 -22.37 -42.98 -6.96
CA VAL A 99 -22.15 -42.98 -5.49
C VAL A 99 -21.77 -41.56 -5.06
N GLY A 100 -22.57 -40.99 -4.15
CA GLY A 100 -22.43 -39.62 -3.68
C GLY A 100 -21.31 -39.41 -2.66
N ARG A 101 -20.65 -38.24 -2.76
CA ARG A 101 -19.89 -37.59 -1.69
C ARG A 101 -20.01 -36.06 -1.81
N ASN A 102 -19.96 -35.42 -0.65
CA ASN A 102 -20.19 -34.00 -0.34
C ASN A 102 -19.63 -33.02 -1.38
N ARG A 103 -20.46 -32.05 -1.79
CA ARG A 103 -20.10 -30.96 -2.69
C ARG A 103 -19.37 -29.85 -1.91
N GLU A 104 -18.05 -29.79 -2.07
CA GLU A 104 -17.34 -28.50 -2.09
C GLU A 104 -17.79 -27.71 -3.34
N PRO A 105 -17.85 -26.36 -3.28
CA PRO A 105 -18.11 -25.56 -4.48
C PRO A 105 -16.87 -25.61 -5.39
N THR A 106 -16.87 -26.53 -6.35
CA THR A 106 -15.90 -26.49 -7.46
C THR A 106 -16.29 -25.36 -8.41
N TYR A 107 -15.49 -24.29 -8.43
CA TYR A 107 -15.43 -23.37 -9.57
C TYR A 107 -15.21 -24.18 -10.86
N PRO A 108 -15.77 -23.78 -12.01
CA PRO A 108 -15.57 -24.48 -13.26
C PRO A 108 -14.09 -24.39 -13.66
N ARG A 109 -13.32 -25.45 -13.35
CA ARG A 109 -12.06 -25.75 -14.03
C ARG A 109 -12.40 -26.01 -15.49
N ASN A 110 -12.34 -24.96 -16.30
CA ASN A 110 -12.21 -25.10 -17.75
C ASN A 110 -10.91 -25.83 -18.03
N ARG A 111 -10.98 -27.16 -18.05
CA ARG A 111 -9.88 -28.03 -18.43
C ARG A 111 -9.75 -27.97 -19.94
N VAL A 112 -9.27 -26.83 -20.44
CA VAL A 112 -8.74 -26.75 -21.80
C VAL A 112 -7.59 -27.74 -21.84
N LYS A 113 -7.67 -28.75 -22.72
CA LYS A 113 -6.54 -29.63 -23.00
C LYS A 113 -5.38 -28.73 -23.42
N ARG A 114 -4.42 -28.52 -22.53
CA ARG A 114 -3.16 -27.82 -22.79
C ARG A 114 -2.45 -28.56 -23.93
N GLN A 115 -2.57 -28.02 -25.14
CA GLN A 115 -1.59 -28.32 -26.19
C GLN A 115 -0.29 -27.64 -25.77
N SER A 116 0.75 -28.44 -25.55
CA SER A 116 2.09 -27.94 -25.27
C SER A 116 2.54 -27.06 -26.44
N GLY A 117 2.58 -25.74 -26.24
CA GLY A 117 2.99 -24.78 -27.28
C GLY A 117 2.27 -23.43 -27.25
N ASN A 118 1.09 -23.33 -26.63
CA ASN A 118 0.37 -22.05 -26.54
C ASN A 118 0.75 -21.29 -25.27
N TYR A 119 1.70 -20.36 -25.38
CA TYR A 119 2.09 -19.40 -24.33
C TYR A 119 1.06 -18.28 -24.12
N LEU A 120 0.07 -18.19 -25.01
CA LEU A 120 -0.99 -17.17 -24.98
C LEU A 120 -2.28 -17.80 -24.49
N GLN A 121 -2.89 -17.13 -23.53
CA GLN A 121 -4.16 -17.51 -22.93
C GLN A 121 -5.03 -16.27 -22.74
N PRO A 122 -6.35 -16.43 -22.52
CA PRO A 122 -7.20 -15.29 -22.19
C PRO A 122 -6.62 -14.50 -21.00
N LEU A 123 -6.47 -13.19 -21.19
CA LEU A 123 -5.87 -12.29 -20.24
C LEU A 123 -6.90 -11.92 -19.17
N LEU A 124 -6.61 -12.26 -17.92
CA LEU A 124 -7.45 -11.93 -16.78
C LEU A 124 -7.06 -10.54 -16.25
N ASN A 125 -8.05 -9.68 -16.05
CA ASN A 125 -7.82 -8.28 -15.64
C ASN A 125 -7.06 -8.17 -14.32
N TYR A 126 -7.34 -9.01 -13.31
CA TYR A 126 -6.65 -8.92 -12.03
C TYR A 126 -5.17 -9.34 -12.12
N HIS A 127 -4.79 -10.23 -13.05
CA HIS A 127 -3.39 -10.50 -13.36
C HIS A 127 -2.76 -9.32 -14.13
N ALA A 128 -3.47 -8.79 -15.13
CA ALA A 128 -3.02 -7.67 -15.95
C ALA A 128 -2.80 -6.39 -15.15
N THR A 129 -3.63 -6.11 -14.14
CA THR A 129 -3.54 -4.92 -13.28
C THR A 129 -2.50 -5.07 -12.16
N THR A 130 -2.01 -6.28 -11.93
CA THR A 130 -1.00 -6.58 -10.91
C THR A 130 0.29 -7.05 -11.58
N LEU A 131 0.83 -8.21 -11.19
CA LEU A 131 2.17 -8.65 -11.55
C LEU A 131 2.34 -8.95 -13.04
N ALA A 132 1.32 -9.45 -13.74
CA ALA A 132 1.48 -9.82 -15.14
C ALA A 132 1.63 -8.60 -16.06
N GLY A 133 0.92 -7.51 -15.74
CA GLY A 133 1.07 -6.24 -16.43
C GLY A 133 2.46 -5.64 -16.24
N GLU A 134 2.91 -5.57 -14.99
CA GLU A 134 4.25 -5.01 -14.66
C GLU A 134 5.37 -5.82 -15.32
N VAL A 135 5.31 -7.15 -15.24
CA VAL A 135 6.28 -8.03 -15.89
C VAL A 135 6.26 -7.85 -17.41
N GLY A 136 5.07 -7.84 -18.02
CA GLY A 136 4.93 -7.71 -19.46
C GLY A 136 5.38 -6.34 -20.00
N GLN A 137 5.09 -5.27 -19.26
CA GLN A 137 5.55 -3.92 -19.58
C GLN A 137 7.07 -3.82 -19.41
N ALA A 138 7.60 -4.23 -18.25
CA ALA A 138 9.04 -4.20 -17.99
C ALA A 138 9.84 -5.00 -19.04
N ALA A 139 9.30 -6.14 -19.48
CA ALA A 139 9.91 -6.94 -20.55
C ALA A 139 10.08 -6.15 -21.85
N LEU A 140 9.04 -5.45 -22.30
CA LEU A 140 9.07 -4.70 -23.56
C LEU A 140 10.01 -3.51 -23.51
N PHE A 141 10.04 -2.81 -22.39
CA PHE A 141 10.98 -1.71 -22.20
C PHE A 141 12.43 -2.21 -22.13
N ASN A 142 12.66 -3.33 -21.44
CA ASN A 142 14.01 -3.88 -21.28
C ASN A 142 14.52 -4.55 -22.57
N ALA A 143 13.62 -5.00 -23.46
CA ALA A 143 13.97 -5.67 -24.71
C ALA A 143 14.65 -4.75 -25.74
N VAL A 144 14.64 -3.43 -25.54
CA VAL A 144 15.38 -2.48 -26.39
C VAL A 144 16.90 -2.57 -26.15
N PHE A 145 17.34 -3.21 -25.06
CA PHE A 145 18.75 -3.30 -24.68
C PHE A 145 19.34 -4.66 -25.03
N GLU A 146 20.52 -4.66 -25.66
CA GLU A 146 21.24 -5.88 -26.07
C GLU A 146 21.65 -6.76 -24.88
N ASN A 147 21.91 -6.15 -23.71
CA ASN A 147 22.24 -6.84 -22.47
C ASN A 147 21.47 -6.21 -21.31
N PRO A 148 20.27 -6.72 -20.96
CA PRO A 148 19.55 -6.21 -19.80
C PRO A 148 20.39 -6.45 -18.53
N PRO A 149 20.63 -5.43 -17.71
CA PRO A 149 21.44 -5.55 -16.50
C PRO A 149 20.85 -6.62 -15.59
N ASN A 150 21.69 -7.47 -14.98
CA ASN A 150 21.23 -8.44 -13.98
C ASN A 150 21.09 -7.76 -12.61
N VAL A 151 20.22 -6.75 -12.55
CA VAL A 151 20.00 -5.96 -11.33
C VAL A 151 18.61 -6.24 -10.78
N SER A 152 18.55 -6.31 -9.45
CA SER A 152 17.29 -6.51 -8.73
C SER A 152 16.36 -5.31 -8.95
N PRO A 153 15.02 -5.52 -8.91
CA PRO A 153 14.06 -4.42 -8.93
C PRO A 153 14.45 -3.33 -7.92
N PRO A 154 14.51 -2.05 -8.32
CA PRO A 154 14.98 -0.98 -7.45
C PRO A 154 14.07 -0.84 -6.22
N ALA A 155 14.70 -0.75 -5.06
CA ALA A 155 14.04 -0.39 -3.82
C ALA A 155 14.15 1.12 -3.57
N GLY A 156 13.43 1.61 -2.58
CA GLY A 156 13.43 3.00 -2.19
C GLY A 156 13.17 3.17 -0.71
N THR A 157 13.32 4.40 -0.24
CA THR A 157 13.05 4.79 1.13
C THR A 157 12.24 6.07 1.16
N PHE A 158 11.41 6.21 2.19
CA PHE A 158 10.71 7.46 2.43
C PHE A 158 11.66 8.52 2.98
N ASN A 159 11.44 9.77 2.61
CA ASN A 159 12.22 10.91 3.10
C ASN A 159 12.13 11.12 4.63
N ASP A 160 11.07 10.66 5.29
CA ASP A 160 10.93 10.64 6.74
C ASP A 160 10.08 9.42 7.15
N SER A 161 10.45 8.74 8.25
CA SER A 161 9.76 7.54 8.74
C SER A 161 8.49 7.84 9.55
N LEU A 162 8.36 9.06 10.09
CA LEU A 162 7.19 9.53 10.85
C LEU A 162 6.24 10.34 9.96
N CYS A 163 6.77 11.05 8.98
CA CYS A 163 5.98 11.78 7.99
C CYS A 163 6.40 11.41 6.56
N PRO A 164 6.07 10.18 6.11
CA PRO A 164 6.44 9.71 4.77
C PRO A 164 5.68 10.52 3.72
N ARG A 165 6.39 11.40 2.99
CA ARG A 165 5.80 12.24 1.93
C ARG A 165 6.26 11.84 0.55
N GLU A 166 7.53 11.51 0.40
CA GLU A 166 8.15 11.19 -0.87
C GLU A 166 8.87 9.86 -0.74
N TYR A 167 8.58 8.93 -1.65
CA TYR A 167 9.31 7.68 -1.78
C TYR A 167 10.40 7.85 -2.83
N VAL A 168 11.65 7.81 -2.39
CA VAL A 168 12.82 8.07 -3.21
C VAL A 168 13.48 6.74 -3.53
N LEU A 169 13.64 6.45 -4.83
CA LEU A 169 14.32 5.23 -5.26
C LEU A 169 15.82 5.33 -4.92
N GLU A 170 16.34 4.26 -4.36
CA GLU A 170 17.77 4.14 -4.11
C GLU A 170 18.48 3.94 -5.44
N ALA A 171 19.34 4.89 -5.80
CA ALA A 171 20.22 4.73 -6.95
C ALA A 171 21.08 3.47 -6.72
N LEU A 172 21.03 2.55 -7.68
CA LEU A 172 21.84 1.34 -7.66
C LEU A 172 23.33 1.75 -7.77
N SER A 173 23.97 1.89 -6.62
CA SER A 173 25.41 1.77 -6.37
C SER A 173 26.41 2.75 -7.02
N ASN A 174 26.02 3.94 -7.50
CA ASN A 174 27.03 4.98 -7.75
C ASN A 174 26.51 6.42 -7.61
N PRO A 175 26.91 7.18 -6.57
CA PRO A 175 26.52 8.59 -6.40
C PRO A 175 27.18 9.55 -7.39
N ASP A 176 28.23 9.13 -8.10
CA ASP A 176 28.98 9.96 -9.07
C ASP A 176 28.57 9.71 -10.53
N LEU A 177 27.71 8.73 -10.79
CA LEU A 177 27.14 8.51 -12.13
C LEU A 177 25.83 9.27 -12.24
N ASP A 178 25.82 10.28 -13.10
CA ASP A 178 24.64 11.01 -13.50
C ASP A 178 23.54 10.01 -13.89
N VAL A 179 22.40 10.08 -13.18
CA VAL A 179 21.23 9.19 -13.34
C VAL A 179 20.62 9.29 -14.75
N SER A 180 21.16 10.16 -15.60
CA SER A 180 20.78 10.31 -16.99
C SER A 180 21.07 9.08 -17.85
N HIS A 181 22.09 8.25 -17.58
CA HIS A 181 22.50 7.19 -18.53
C HIS A 181 23.14 5.92 -17.95
N ALA A 182 23.11 5.68 -16.64
CA ALA A 182 23.62 4.42 -16.10
C ALA A 182 22.66 3.26 -16.45
N HIS A 183 22.98 2.59 -17.56
CA HIS A 183 22.30 1.42 -18.12
C HIS A 183 21.91 0.36 -17.09
N ASP A 184 22.56 0.31 -15.93
CA ASP A 184 22.41 -0.72 -14.89
C ASP A 184 21.18 -0.55 -13.97
N SER A 185 20.45 0.57 -14.08
CA SER A 185 19.35 0.91 -13.15
C SER A 185 17.93 0.76 -13.73
N TRP A 186 17.80 0.30 -14.97
CA TRP A 186 16.53 0.32 -15.68
C TRP A 186 15.82 -1.02 -15.60
N THR A 187 15.01 -1.17 -14.56
CA THR A 187 13.84 -2.04 -14.59
C THR A 187 12.63 -1.19 -14.20
N TYR A 188 11.68 -1.01 -15.12
CA TYR A 188 10.41 -0.27 -14.91
C TYR A 188 9.44 -0.95 -13.93
N MET A 189 9.96 -1.88 -13.12
CA MET A 189 9.23 -2.59 -12.10
C MET A 189 10.01 -2.40 -10.81
N THR A 190 9.43 -1.69 -9.85
CA THR A 190 10.04 -1.38 -8.56
C THR A 190 9.71 -2.43 -7.51
N ALA A 191 10.46 -2.44 -6.40
CA ALA A 191 10.12 -3.28 -5.26
C ALA A 191 8.74 -2.93 -4.67
N ALA A 192 8.32 -1.66 -4.74
CA ALA A 192 7.01 -1.22 -4.27
C ALA A 192 5.89 -1.74 -5.17
N GLU A 193 6.07 -1.71 -6.50
CA GLU A 193 5.14 -2.28 -7.48
C GLU A 193 5.00 -3.80 -7.32
N ILE A 194 6.10 -4.51 -7.07
CA ILE A 194 6.05 -5.96 -6.83
C ILE A 194 5.32 -6.27 -5.52
N ARG A 195 5.60 -5.55 -4.42
CA ARG A 195 4.87 -5.74 -3.16
C ARG A 195 3.38 -5.43 -3.31
N GLY A 196 3.05 -4.28 -3.93
CA GLY A 196 1.67 -3.88 -4.19
C GLY A 196 0.94 -4.83 -5.13
N GLY A 197 1.62 -5.34 -6.15
CA GLY A 197 1.10 -6.34 -7.09
C GLY A 197 0.88 -7.70 -6.45
N VAL A 198 1.78 -8.15 -5.56
CA VAL A 198 1.58 -9.38 -4.78
C VAL A 198 0.36 -9.23 -3.86
N ASP A 199 0.30 -8.14 -3.09
CA ASP A 199 -0.81 -7.90 -2.16
C ASP A 199 -2.14 -7.75 -2.93
N GLY A 200 -2.14 -6.99 -4.03
CA GLY A 200 -3.31 -6.82 -4.91
C GLY A 200 -3.77 -8.12 -5.56
N LEU A 201 -2.85 -8.99 -5.97
CA LEU A 201 -3.19 -10.28 -6.57
C LEU A 201 -3.72 -11.27 -5.54
N VAL A 202 -3.09 -11.34 -4.36
CA VAL A 202 -3.56 -12.15 -3.24
C VAL A 202 -4.97 -11.72 -2.83
N LEU A 203 -5.18 -10.44 -2.54
CA LEU A 203 -6.48 -9.92 -2.12
C LEU A 203 -7.51 -10.05 -3.25
N GLY A 204 -7.15 -9.73 -4.50
CA GLY A 204 -8.02 -9.84 -5.66
C GLY A 204 -8.53 -11.27 -5.90
N THR A 205 -7.74 -12.30 -5.60
CA THR A 205 -8.22 -13.71 -5.72
C THR A 205 -9.20 -14.13 -4.64
N GLN A 206 -9.24 -13.43 -3.50
CA GLN A 206 -10.08 -13.78 -2.35
C GLN A 206 -11.25 -12.81 -2.14
N ILE A 207 -11.18 -11.60 -2.70
CA ILE A 207 -12.07 -10.49 -2.37
C ILE A 207 -13.54 -10.84 -2.57
N LYS A 208 -13.88 -11.50 -3.69
CA LYS A 208 -15.25 -11.90 -3.99
C LYS A 208 -15.84 -12.80 -2.92
N GLN A 209 -15.04 -13.76 -2.43
CA GLN A 209 -15.45 -14.66 -1.36
C GLN A 209 -15.71 -13.89 -0.05
N TRP A 210 -14.86 -12.92 0.29
CA TRP A 210 -15.04 -12.13 1.51
C TRP A 210 -16.20 -11.15 1.41
N ASP A 211 -16.42 -10.55 0.24
CA ASP A 211 -17.57 -9.67 -0.03
C ASP A 211 -18.88 -10.45 0.07
N ASP A 212 -18.98 -11.62 -0.58
CA ASP A 212 -20.17 -12.47 -0.55
C ASP A 212 -20.52 -12.97 0.87
N MET A 213 -19.51 -13.24 1.72
CA MET A 213 -19.73 -13.79 3.07
C MET A 213 -19.96 -12.73 4.13
N TYR A 214 -19.25 -11.60 4.06
CA TYR A 214 -19.17 -10.64 5.16
C TYR A 214 -19.53 -9.20 4.76
N GLY A 215 -19.56 -8.87 3.46
CA GLY A 215 -19.85 -7.53 2.97
C GLY A 215 -18.86 -6.47 3.47
N TYR A 216 -17.58 -6.84 3.63
CA TYR A 216 -16.57 -5.95 4.16
C TYR A 216 -16.33 -4.75 3.23
N LYS A 217 -16.16 -3.57 3.83
CA LYS A 217 -15.69 -2.38 3.12
C LYS A 217 -14.21 -2.53 2.78
N LEU A 218 -13.78 -1.88 1.71
CA LEU A 218 -12.37 -1.83 1.30
C LEU A 218 -11.44 -1.40 2.46
N SER A 219 -11.84 -0.39 3.23
CA SER A 219 -11.06 0.09 4.38
C SER A 219 -10.88 -0.97 5.46
N GLU A 220 -11.89 -1.81 5.69
CA GLU A 220 -11.84 -2.86 6.71
C GLU A 220 -10.91 -3.99 6.27
N ILE A 221 -10.95 -4.37 4.99
CA ILE A 221 -10.07 -5.40 4.43
C ILE A 221 -8.61 -4.94 4.47
N LEU A 222 -8.35 -3.69 4.07
CA LEU A 222 -7.00 -3.13 4.12
C LEU A 222 -6.50 -3.00 5.56
N GLU A 223 -7.34 -2.55 6.49
CA GLU A 223 -7.00 -2.49 7.91
C GLU A 223 -6.68 -3.88 8.47
N MET A 224 -7.48 -4.90 8.15
CA MET A 224 -7.24 -6.26 8.60
C MET A 224 -5.99 -6.87 7.97
N TYR A 225 -5.78 -6.74 6.65
CA TYR A 225 -4.63 -7.32 5.94
C TYR A 225 -3.31 -6.68 6.37
N TYR A 226 -3.28 -5.36 6.55
CA TYR A 226 -2.16 -4.63 7.12
C TYR A 226 -2.26 -4.52 8.66
N SER A 227 -2.78 -5.56 9.32
CA SER A 227 -2.71 -5.71 10.77
C SER A 227 -1.93 -6.95 11.18
N GLU A 228 -1.52 -6.97 12.44
CA GLU A 228 -0.96 -8.16 13.09
C GLU A 228 -1.96 -9.33 13.16
N LYS A 229 -3.28 -9.08 13.03
CA LYS A 229 -4.32 -10.12 13.18
C LYS A 229 -4.70 -10.81 11.87
N GLY A 230 -4.62 -10.10 10.75
CA GLY A 230 -5.09 -10.57 9.46
C GLY A 230 -6.61 -10.57 9.31
N ILE A 231 -7.08 -11.09 8.18
CA ILE A 231 -8.52 -11.18 7.86
C ILE A 231 -9.25 -12.06 8.88
N VAL A 232 -10.40 -11.59 9.37
CA VAL A 232 -11.23 -12.34 10.34
C VAL A 232 -11.66 -13.69 9.75
N GLY A 233 -11.44 -14.76 10.51
CA GLY A 233 -11.69 -16.14 10.08
C GLY A 233 -10.63 -16.72 9.14
N GLN A 234 -9.68 -15.90 8.65
CA GLN A 234 -8.58 -16.33 7.79
C GLN A 234 -7.29 -15.57 8.13
N SER A 235 -6.86 -15.64 9.40
CA SER A 235 -5.73 -14.87 9.96
C SER A 235 -4.41 -15.01 9.21
N ARG A 236 -4.24 -16.08 8.41
CA ARG A 236 -3.07 -16.26 7.54
C ARG A 236 -2.91 -15.11 6.53
N TYR A 237 -4.01 -14.49 6.07
CA TYR A 237 -4.00 -13.38 5.13
C TYR A 237 -3.66 -12.07 5.85
N ARG A 238 -2.36 -11.80 5.93
CA ARG A 238 -1.79 -10.57 6.50
C ARG A 238 -0.44 -10.27 5.87
N ALA A 239 -0.07 -8.99 5.82
CA ALA A 239 1.11 -8.51 5.10
C ALA A 239 2.45 -9.10 5.60
N CYS A 240 2.62 -9.34 6.89
CA CYS A 240 3.83 -10.02 7.40
C CYS A 240 3.99 -11.47 6.93
N ASN A 241 2.90 -12.13 6.50
CA ASN A 241 2.93 -13.48 5.93
C ASN A 241 3.01 -13.47 4.40
N ARG A 242 3.21 -12.30 3.76
CA ARG A 242 3.08 -12.08 2.32
C ARG A 242 3.72 -13.16 1.45
N GLY A 243 4.98 -13.49 1.68
CA GLY A 243 5.68 -14.52 0.87
C GLY A 243 5.02 -15.90 0.92
N SER A 244 4.57 -16.32 2.11
CA SER A 244 3.86 -17.59 2.30
C SER A 244 2.44 -17.57 1.72
N VAL A 245 1.73 -16.45 1.87
CA VAL A 245 0.37 -16.28 1.33
C VAL A 245 0.40 -16.25 -0.20
N PHE A 246 1.37 -15.54 -0.77
CA PHE A 246 1.58 -15.46 -2.22
C PHE A 246 1.83 -16.85 -2.81
N SER A 247 2.81 -17.58 -2.27
CA SER A 247 3.14 -18.93 -2.75
C SER A 247 2.02 -19.95 -2.54
N GLY A 248 1.19 -19.80 -1.50
CA GLY A 248 0.07 -20.68 -1.22
C GLY A 248 -1.23 -20.35 -1.98
N THR A 249 -1.38 -19.12 -2.47
CA THR A 249 -2.63 -18.62 -3.07
C THR A 249 -2.55 -18.45 -4.59
N VAL A 250 -1.36 -18.09 -5.10
CA VAL A 250 -1.18 -17.71 -6.51
C VAL A 250 -0.31 -18.74 -7.23
N ASP A 251 -0.76 -19.20 -8.40
CA ASP A 251 0.05 -20.03 -9.29
C ASP A 251 1.08 -19.15 -10.03
N SER A 252 2.36 -19.33 -9.71
CA SER A 252 3.44 -18.55 -10.33
C SER A 252 3.57 -18.80 -11.83
N GLY A 253 3.27 -20.03 -12.29
CA GLY A 253 3.24 -20.35 -13.72
C GLY A 253 2.13 -19.62 -14.46
N GLU A 254 1.01 -19.34 -13.77
CA GLU A 254 -0.08 -18.55 -14.32
C GLU A 254 0.32 -17.09 -14.54
N ILE A 255 1.09 -16.49 -13.62
CA ILE A 255 1.62 -15.12 -13.78
C ILE A 255 2.45 -15.02 -15.06
N LEU A 256 3.36 -15.98 -15.31
CA LEU A 256 4.21 -15.96 -16.50
C LEU A 256 3.38 -16.05 -17.80
N ASN A 257 2.39 -16.95 -17.85
CA ASN A 257 1.52 -17.11 -19.02
C ASN A 257 0.64 -15.86 -19.25
N GLN A 258 0.10 -15.27 -18.17
CA GLN A 258 -0.64 -14.02 -18.23
C GLN A 258 0.26 -12.85 -18.67
N ALA A 259 1.52 -12.81 -18.23
CA ALA A 259 2.49 -11.78 -18.61
C ALA A 259 2.87 -11.87 -20.09
N ASN A 260 3.06 -13.09 -20.62
CA ASN A 260 3.25 -13.30 -22.07
C ASN A 260 2.05 -12.79 -22.88
N SER A 261 0.84 -13.05 -22.39
CA SER A 261 -0.42 -12.62 -23.01
C SER A 261 -0.56 -11.10 -22.99
N PHE A 262 -0.25 -10.47 -21.85
CA PHE A 262 -0.23 -9.02 -21.68
C PHE A 262 0.80 -8.36 -22.60
N ALA A 263 2.05 -8.84 -22.57
CA ALA A 263 3.14 -8.27 -23.36
C ALA A 263 2.85 -8.37 -24.86
N TYR A 264 2.24 -9.46 -25.32
CA TYR A 264 1.81 -9.61 -26.71
C TYR A 264 0.77 -8.55 -27.11
N ILE A 265 -0.29 -8.38 -26.31
CA ILE A 265 -1.33 -7.37 -26.58
C ILE A 265 -0.74 -5.96 -26.53
N TYR A 266 0.03 -5.67 -25.49
CA TYR A 266 0.63 -4.35 -25.29
C TYR A 266 1.58 -4.01 -26.44
N ASN A 267 2.43 -4.95 -26.85
CA ASN A 267 3.34 -4.75 -27.99
C ASN A 267 2.59 -4.52 -29.30
N ASN A 268 1.48 -5.22 -29.54
CA ASN A 268 0.65 -4.99 -30.72
C ASN A 268 0.06 -3.56 -30.74
N LYS A 269 -0.15 -2.95 -29.57
CA LYS A 269 -0.62 -1.57 -29.45
C LYS A 269 0.52 -0.55 -29.57
N THR A 270 1.69 -0.82 -28.99
CA THR A 270 2.79 0.15 -28.93
C THR A 270 3.81 0.01 -30.06
N SER A 271 3.83 -1.14 -30.75
CA SER A 271 4.86 -1.52 -31.72
C SER A 271 6.30 -1.41 -31.19
N SER A 272 6.49 -1.60 -29.87
CA SER A 272 7.78 -1.46 -29.18
C SER A 272 8.84 -2.44 -29.71
N LEU A 273 8.42 -3.65 -30.07
CA LEU A 273 9.21 -4.66 -30.74
C LEU A 273 8.55 -5.03 -32.08
N LYS A 274 9.37 -5.26 -33.11
CA LYS A 274 8.91 -5.72 -34.42
C LYS A 274 8.51 -7.20 -34.37
N VAL A 275 7.38 -7.56 -33.77
CA VAL A 275 6.98 -8.98 -33.55
C VAL A 275 6.36 -9.64 -34.81
N ALA A 276 6.76 -9.24 -36.01
CA ALA A 276 6.15 -9.67 -37.28
C ALA A 276 6.49 -11.11 -37.71
N THR A 277 7.44 -11.79 -37.04
CA THR A 277 7.87 -13.16 -37.35
C THR A 277 7.81 -14.06 -36.12
N ALA A 278 7.79 -15.38 -36.33
CA ALA A 278 7.82 -16.36 -35.23
C ALA A 278 9.08 -16.27 -34.36
N GLU A 279 10.22 -15.87 -34.94
CA GLU A 279 11.47 -15.60 -34.23
C GLU A 279 11.31 -14.44 -33.24
N ASN A 280 10.62 -13.37 -33.65
CA ASN A 280 10.44 -12.17 -32.83
C ASN A 280 9.40 -12.38 -31.70
N ILE A 281 8.51 -13.38 -31.82
CA ILE A 281 7.65 -13.83 -30.70
C ILE A 281 8.49 -14.53 -29.62
N GLN A 282 9.49 -15.32 -30.01
CA GLN A 282 10.35 -16.00 -29.05
C GLN A 282 11.26 -15.02 -28.29
N GLU A 283 11.73 -13.96 -28.96
CA GLU A 283 12.44 -12.84 -28.32
C GLU A 283 11.58 -12.16 -27.25
N LEU A 284 10.31 -11.88 -27.56
CA LEU A 284 9.35 -11.35 -26.60
C LEU A 284 9.22 -12.25 -25.37
N TYR A 285 9.01 -13.56 -25.56
CA TYR A 285 8.87 -14.48 -24.44
C TYR A 285 10.14 -14.62 -23.60
N ASN A 286 11.32 -14.53 -24.22
CA ASN A 286 12.57 -14.52 -23.49
C ASN A 286 12.69 -13.25 -22.63
N ALA A 287 12.33 -12.09 -23.16
CA ALA A 287 12.31 -10.84 -22.40
C ALA A 287 11.33 -10.89 -21.22
N VAL A 288 10.13 -11.44 -21.44
CA VAL A 288 9.12 -11.64 -20.38
C VAL A 288 9.66 -12.56 -19.30
N ARG A 289 10.31 -13.67 -19.67
CA ARG A 289 10.90 -14.59 -18.71
C ARG A 289 11.97 -13.93 -17.84
N VAL A 290 12.86 -13.11 -18.43
CA VAL A 290 13.88 -12.39 -17.66
C VAL A 290 13.25 -11.43 -16.64
N ALA A 291 12.23 -10.66 -17.05
CA ALA A 291 11.50 -9.77 -16.13
C ALA A 291 10.78 -10.55 -15.02
N TYR A 292 10.15 -11.68 -15.38
CA TYR A 292 9.47 -12.57 -14.46
C TYR A 292 10.44 -13.17 -13.42
N ASP A 293 11.61 -13.65 -13.84
CA ASP A 293 12.60 -14.25 -12.95
C ASP A 293 13.11 -13.22 -11.92
N LYS A 294 13.29 -11.95 -12.33
CA LYS A 294 13.62 -10.85 -11.41
C LYS A 294 12.51 -10.56 -10.41
N MET A 295 11.25 -10.51 -10.86
CA MET A 295 10.09 -10.33 -9.99
C MET A 295 9.99 -11.46 -8.97
N MET A 296 10.11 -12.71 -9.41
CA MET A 296 10.05 -13.88 -8.55
C MET A 296 11.22 -13.95 -7.57
N GLY A 297 12.42 -13.51 -7.99
CA GLY A 297 13.58 -13.36 -7.11
C GLY A 297 13.27 -12.47 -5.91
N LEU A 298 12.66 -11.30 -6.13
CA LEU A 298 12.23 -10.42 -5.03
C LEU A 298 11.07 -11.02 -4.24
N ALA A 299 10.01 -11.48 -4.91
CA ALA A 299 8.81 -12.00 -4.24
C ALA A 299 9.10 -13.18 -3.31
N SER A 300 10.05 -14.05 -3.69
CA SER A 300 10.48 -15.18 -2.86
C SER A 300 11.28 -14.77 -1.61
N SER A 301 11.86 -13.58 -1.60
CA SER A 301 12.61 -13.02 -0.46
C SER A 301 11.74 -12.30 0.57
N PHE A 302 10.45 -12.07 0.31
CA PHE A 302 9.54 -11.35 1.22
C PHE A 302 9.49 -11.94 2.63
N SER A 303 9.53 -13.27 2.74
CA SER A 303 9.58 -13.94 4.05
C SER A 303 10.84 -13.63 4.87
N SER A 304 11.91 -13.12 4.24
CA SER A 304 13.15 -12.73 4.92
C SER A 304 13.37 -11.22 5.02
N ILE A 305 12.83 -10.42 4.08
CA ILE A 305 13.06 -8.97 4.06
C ILE A 305 11.96 -8.17 4.75
N ASP A 306 10.74 -8.72 4.81
CA ASP A 306 9.64 -8.03 5.48
C ASP A 306 9.68 -8.37 7.00
N PRO A 307 9.41 -7.40 7.88
CA PRO A 307 9.34 -7.64 9.32
C PRO A 307 8.36 -8.78 9.67
N PRO A 308 8.71 -9.69 10.59
CA PRO A 308 7.82 -10.77 10.99
C PRO A 308 6.60 -10.21 11.75
N CYS A 309 5.49 -10.97 11.77
CA CYS A 309 4.38 -10.63 12.64
C CYS A 309 4.81 -10.77 14.11
N GLU A 310 4.49 -9.76 14.92
CA GLU A 310 4.70 -9.82 16.37
C GLU A 310 3.68 -10.73 17.04
N GLN A 311 2.43 -10.72 16.55
CA GLN A 311 1.39 -11.62 17.03
C GLN A 311 1.43 -12.94 16.23
N ARG A 312 1.70 -14.03 16.95
CA ARG A 312 1.65 -15.38 16.37
C ARG A 312 0.24 -15.66 15.84
N GLU A 313 0.16 -16.41 14.74
CA GLU A 313 -1.13 -16.96 14.31
C GLU A 313 -1.72 -17.68 15.51
N SER A 314 -2.99 -17.39 15.81
CA SER A 314 -3.74 -18.16 16.79
C SER A 314 -3.82 -19.59 16.25
N SER A 315 -2.82 -20.40 16.59
CA SER A 315 -2.97 -21.85 16.61
C SER A 315 -4.24 -22.13 17.40
N SER A 316 -4.97 -23.17 17.02
CA SER A 316 -6.24 -23.61 17.63
C SER A 316 -6.23 -23.87 19.15
N ASN A 317 -5.15 -23.51 19.85
CA ASN A 317 -5.10 -23.35 21.28
C ASN A 317 -5.25 -21.85 21.57
N GLU A 318 -6.44 -21.47 22.02
CA GLU A 318 -6.76 -20.14 22.54
C GLU A 318 -5.56 -19.59 23.33
N VAL A 319 -4.91 -18.56 22.78
CA VAL A 319 -4.04 -17.72 23.59
C VAL A 319 -4.93 -17.19 24.73
N PRO A 320 -4.57 -17.42 26.01
CA PRO A 320 -5.37 -16.91 27.10
C PRO A 320 -5.53 -15.40 26.91
N ASP A 321 -6.75 -14.90 27.10
CA ASP A 321 -7.18 -13.53 26.79
C ASP A 321 -6.35 -12.44 27.52
N THR A 322 -5.44 -12.85 28.40
CA THR A 322 -4.48 -12.01 29.13
C THR A 322 -3.30 -11.50 28.30
N ASP A 323 -2.95 -12.13 27.19
CA ASP A 323 -1.86 -11.66 26.30
C ASP A 323 -2.35 -10.75 25.16
N LYS A 324 -3.67 -10.57 25.04
CA LYS A 324 -4.22 -9.49 24.22
C LYS A 324 -4.18 -8.24 25.08
N THR A 325 -3.16 -7.40 24.91
CA THR A 325 -3.25 -6.01 25.34
C THR A 325 -4.36 -5.34 24.54
N ILE A 326 -5.60 -5.44 25.03
CA ILE A 326 -6.70 -4.60 24.60
C ILE A 326 -6.36 -3.21 25.13
N VAL A 327 -5.62 -2.44 24.34
CA VAL A 327 -5.40 -1.03 24.63
C VAL A 327 -6.74 -0.36 24.35
N ALA A 328 -7.43 0.02 25.43
CA ALA A 328 -8.65 0.81 25.29
C ALA A 328 -8.31 2.09 24.50
N PRO A 329 -9.08 2.41 23.46
CA PRO A 329 -8.92 3.66 22.73
C PRO A 329 -8.83 4.84 23.70
N THR A 330 -7.82 5.68 23.50
CA THR A 330 -7.54 6.80 24.41
C THR A 330 -7.43 8.08 23.59
N THR A 331 -8.01 9.17 24.10
CA THR A 331 -7.82 10.52 23.59
C THR A 331 -6.72 11.19 24.41
N LEU A 332 -5.54 11.33 23.81
CA LEU A 332 -4.37 11.93 24.45
C LEU A 332 -4.24 13.41 24.08
N TYR A 333 -4.18 14.30 25.06
CA TYR A 333 -3.75 15.68 24.85
C TYR A 333 -2.31 15.83 25.30
N VAL A 334 -1.42 16.23 24.39
CA VAL A 334 -0.02 16.52 24.72
C VAL A 334 0.19 18.02 24.81
N VAL A 335 0.68 18.47 25.96
CA VAL A 335 1.08 19.85 26.21
C VAL A 335 2.58 19.98 25.96
N VAL A 336 2.93 20.76 24.94
CA VAL A 336 4.32 21.03 24.53
C VAL A 336 4.88 22.18 25.35
N ASP A 337 6.12 22.04 25.80
CA ASP A 337 6.87 23.11 26.47
C ASP A 337 7.67 23.92 25.44
N PRO A 338 7.33 25.20 25.19
CA PRO A 338 8.06 26.06 24.24
C PRO A 338 9.12 26.94 24.94
N SER A 339 9.50 26.63 26.18
CA SER A 339 10.33 27.51 27.00
C SER A 339 11.83 27.52 26.65
N ASP A 340 12.28 26.59 25.80
CA ASP A 340 13.67 26.58 25.34
C ASP A 340 13.94 27.63 24.25
N THR A 341 15.18 28.11 24.24
CA THR A 341 15.70 29.06 23.25
C THR A 341 16.22 28.38 21.98
N THR A 342 16.33 27.04 21.96
CA THR A 342 16.83 26.30 20.80
C THR A 342 15.69 25.64 20.02
N ASP A 343 15.78 25.70 18.70
CA ASP A 343 14.81 25.01 17.83
C ASP A 343 14.92 23.48 17.92
N PHE A 344 16.06 22.96 18.40
CA PHE A 344 16.35 21.54 18.44
C PHE A 344 15.44 20.77 19.42
N GLU A 345 15.31 21.24 20.66
CA GLU A 345 14.53 20.52 21.67
C GLU A 345 13.03 20.52 21.34
N LEU A 346 12.51 21.62 20.79
CA LEU A 346 11.14 21.66 20.30
C LEU A 346 10.93 20.65 19.16
N VAL A 347 11.90 20.51 18.24
CA VAL A 347 11.85 19.50 17.18
C VAL A 347 11.85 18.08 17.77
N GLN A 348 12.64 17.81 18.81
CA GLN A 348 12.64 16.51 19.49
C GLN A 348 11.31 16.20 20.17
N GLN A 349 10.72 17.16 20.88
CA GLN A 349 9.37 17.01 21.44
C GLN A 349 8.36 16.67 20.34
N LYS A 350 8.35 17.42 19.22
CA LYS A 350 7.44 17.13 18.10
C LYS A 350 7.66 15.75 17.51
N ARG A 351 8.91 15.30 17.32
CA ARG A 351 9.23 13.95 16.84
C ARG A 351 8.77 12.87 17.80
N PHE A 352 8.95 13.06 19.11
CA PHE A 352 8.42 12.15 20.12
C PHE A 352 6.89 12.05 20.05
N ILE A 353 6.18 13.18 19.97
CA ILE A 353 4.72 13.19 19.87
C ILE A 353 4.24 12.55 18.56
N ALA A 354 4.95 12.80 17.45
CA ALA A 354 4.67 12.17 16.17
C ALA A 354 4.83 10.64 16.24
N SER A 355 5.89 10.13 16.88
CA SER A 355 6.02 8.69 17.17
C SER A 355 4.89 8.16 18.03
N LEU A 356 4.44 8.92 19.03
CA LEU A 356 3.35 8.51 19.91
C LEU A 356 2.03 8.31 19.15
N ALA A 357 1.79 9.05 18.07
CA ALA A 357 0.62 8.83 17.21
C ALA A 357 0.58 7.42 16.61
N TYR A 358 1.74 6.84 16.27
CA TYR A 358 1.86 5.46 15.78
C TYR A 358 1.66 4.44 16.91
N GLU A 359 2.32 4.64 18.04
CA GLU A 359 2.23 3.73 19.20
C GLU A 359 0.82 3.66 19.81
N LEU A 360 0.10 4.79 19.83
CA LEU A 360 -1.30 4.82 20.26
C LEU A 360 -2.25 4.18 19.24
N GLY A 361 -1.79 3.91 18.02
CA GLY A 361 -2.62 3.44 16.93
C GLY A 361 -3.69 4.45 16.53
N VAL A 362 -3.32 5.73 16.34
CA VAL A 362 -4.26 6.78 15.95
C VAL A 362 -4.91 6.44 14.61
N LYS A 363 -6.23 6.33 14.61
CA LYS A 363 -7.07 6.00 13.44
C LYS A 363 -8.53 6.37 13.72
N PRO A 364 -9.41 6.42 12.70
CA PRO A 364 -10.79 6.89 12.85
C PRO A 364 -11.60 6.24 13.98
N HIS A 365 -11.42 4.93 14.18
CA HIS A 365 -12.10 4.14 15.21
C HIS A 365 -11.18 3.72 16.37
N GLY A 366 -10.04 4.39 16.54
CA GLY A 366 -9.05 4.09 17.57
C GLY A 366 -8.78 5.26 18.49
N SER A 367 -7.53 5.29 19.00
CA SER A 367 -7.03 6.39 19.82
C SER A 367 -6.98 7.70 19.01
N ARG A 368 -6.96 8.82 19.73
CA ARG A 368 -6.82 10.15 19.15
C ARG A 368 -5.76 10.92 19.90
N LEU A 369 -5.13 11.89 19.23
CA LEU A 369 -4.13 12.73 19.85
C LEU A 369 -4.34 14.20 19.46
N GLY A 370 -4.31 15.07 20.48
CA GLY A 370 -4.35 16.52 20.35
C GLY A 370 -3.04 17.16 20.84
N LEU A 371 -2.77 18.36 20.34
CA LEU A 371 -1.57 19.14 20.66
C LEU A 371 -1.96 20.48 21.26
N ILE A 372 -1.39 20.81 22.41
CA ILE A 372 -1.61 22.07 23.12
C ILE A 372 -0.27 22.79 23.25
N ASN A 373 -0.28 24.09 22.95
CA ASN A 373 0.86 24.95 23.24
C ASN A 373 0.86 25.27 24.74
N GLY A 374 1.90 24.85 25.45
CA GLY A 374 1.99 25.01 26.90
C GLY A 374 2.16 26.45 27.37
N ALA A 375 2.57 27.39 26.53
CA ALA A 375 2.74 28.79 26.94
C ALA A 375 1.45 29.61 26.98
N ASP A 376 0.57 29.41 26.01
CA ASP A 376 -0.69 30.16 25.90
C ASP A 376 -1.93 29.30 26.15
N GLY A 377 -1.74 27.98 26.29
CA GLY A 377 -2.81 27.01 26.47
C GLY A 377 -3.65 26.79 25.21
N THR A 378 -3.24 27.29 24.05
CA THR A 378 -4.02 27.15 22.81
C THR A 378 -3.94 25.72 22.26
N ILE A 379 -5.08 25.19 21.85
CA ILE A 379 -5.13 23.89 21.16
C ILE A 379 -4.69 24.09 19.72
N ARG A 380 -3.51 23.59 19.39
CA ARG A 380 -2.89 23.66 18.05
C ARG A 380 -3.46 22.60 17.12
N ILE A 381 -3.62 21.39 17.66
CA ILE A 381 -4.21 20.26 16.94
C ILE A 381 -5.33 19.70 17.80
N LYS A 382 -6.55 19.72 17.26
CA LYS A 382 -7.69 19.05 17.88
C LYS A 382 -7.68 17.56 17.52
N PRO A 383 -8.01 16.66 18.47
CA PRO A 383 -8.31 15.27 18.15
C PRO A 383 -9.39 15.21 17.06
N ASN A 384 -9.14 14.45 15.99
CA ASN A 384 -10.04 14.36 14.84
C ASN A 384 -10.34 12.89 14.48
N PHE A 385 -11.59 12.61 14.13
CA PHE A 385 -12.09 11.30 13.72
C PHE A 385 -11.58 10.86 12.33
N THR A 386 -10.99 11.75 11.55
CA THR A 386 -10.43 11.39 10.23
C THR A 386 -8.91 11.23 10.24
N ASP A 387 -8.25 11.52 11.36
CA ASP A 387 -6.80 11.43 11.43
C ASP A 387 -6.36 9.95 11.47
N ASN A 388 -5.30 9.65 10.71
CA ASN A 388 -4.47 8.47 10.93
C ASN A 388 -3.11 8.91 11.48
N ALA A 389 -2.35 7.97 12.04
CA ALA A 389 -1.06 8.25 12.67
C ALA A 389 -0.10 9.07 11.77
N ALA A 390 0.00 8.73 10.48
CA ALA A 390 0.91 9.40 9.55
C ALA A 390 0.49 10.84 9.24
N ILE A 391 -0.81 11.07 8.96
CA ILE A 391 -1.36 12.41 8.73
C ILE A 391 -1.15 13.28 9.97
N LEU A 392 -1.44 12.73 11.14
CA LEU A 392 -1.28 13.45 12.40
C LEU A 392 0.19 13.76 12.70
N ALA A 393 1.09 12.78 12.53
CA ALA A 393 2.53 12.98 12.66
C ALA A 393 3.05 14.09 11.74
N CYS A 394 2.62 14.11 10.47
CA CYS A 394 2.95 15.18 9.54
C CYS A 394 2.45 16.56 9.98
N ARG A 395 1.23 16.64 10.54
CA ARG A 395 0.69 17.89 11.09
C ARG A 395 1.49 18.36 12.30
N ILE A 396 1.78 17.48 13.25
CA ILE A 396 2.58 17.78 14.44
C ILE A 396 3.96 18.32 14.06
N LEU A 397 4.66 17.65 13.13
CA LEU A 397 5.98 18.07 12.68
C LEU A 397 5.94 19.41 11.92
N GLY A 398 4.83 19.71 11.25
CA GLY A 398 4.59 20.96 10.53
C GLY A 398 4.11 22.13 11.40
N GLU A 399 3.74 21.90 12.67
CA GLU A 399 3.22 22.97 13.53
C GLU A 399 4.29 24.03 13.84
N ASN A 400 3.92 25.30 13.74
CA ASN A 400 4.79 26.42 14.10
C ASN A 400 4.47 26.88 15.53
N ILE A 401 5.24 26.37 16.50
CA ILE A 401 5.20 26.76 17.90
C ILE A 401 6.40 27.68 18.15
N ARG A 402 6.16 28.88 18.71
CA ARG A 402 7.19 29.90 18.92
C ARG A 402 7.97 29.64 20.23
N ASN A 403 9.30 29.67 20.14
CA ASN A 403 10.25 29.38 21.22
C ASN A 403 10.58 30.59 22.10
N GLN A 404 9.59 31.17 22.79
CA GLN A 404 9.80 32.43 23.53
C GLN A 404 9.01 32.62 24.83
N ALA A 405 8.27 31.59 25.30
CA ALA A 405 7.39 31.77 26.45
C ALA A 405 7.54 30.60 27.44
N GLN A 406 7.43 30.92 28.73
CA GLN A 406 7.47 29.93 29.80
C GLN A 406 6.24 29.01 29.71
N LEU A 407 6.40 27.78 30.18
CA LEU A 407 5.31 26.83 30.31
C LEU A 407 4.30 27.34 31.35
N GLU A 408 3.02 27.40 30.97
CA GLU A 408 1.89 27.85 31.79
C GLU A 408 0.81 26.75 31.89
N PRO A 409 1.04 25.69 32.70
CA PRO A 409 0.18 24.51 32.75
C PRO A 409 -1.26 24.82 33.17
N VAL A 410 -1.45 25.76 34.09
CA VAL A 410 -2.79 26.16 34.57
C VAL A 410 -3.63 26.68 33.42
N ARG A 411 -3.02 27.44 32.51
CA ARG A 411 -3.70 27.98 31.33
C ARG A 411 -4.06 26.87 30.35
N ALA A 412 -3.13 25.95 30.09
CA ALA A 412 -3.38 24.77 29.26
C ALA A 412 -4.52 23.90 29.82
N LEU A 413 -4.55 23.65 31.14
CA LEU A 413 -5.62 22.91 31.80
C LEU A 413 -6.97 23.64 31.74
N THR A 414 -6.97 24.96 31.91
CA THR A 414 -8.20 25.76 31.83
C THR A 414 -8.82 25.69 30.43
N THR A 415 -8.00 25.84 29.39
CA THR A 415 -8.46 25.68 27.99
C THR A 415 -8.93 24.27 27.71
N LEU A 416 -8.21 23.26 28.21
CA LEU A 416 -8.59 21.87 28.03
C LEU A 416 -9.94 21.57 28.70
N GLN A 417 -10.17 22.06 29.92
CA GLN A 417 -11.45 21.90 30.60
C GLN A 417 -12.60 22.46 29.74
N ALA A 418 -12.45 23.67 29.20
CA ALA A 418 -13.45 24.27 28.33
C ALA A 418 -13.70 23.44 27.04
N GLU A 419 -12.65 22.84 26.47
CA GLU A 419 -12.80 21.97 25.29
C GLU A 419 -13.48 20.64 25.64
N LEU A 420 -13.17 20.04 26.79
CA LEU A 420 -13.82 18.81 27.25
C LEU A 420 -15.31 19.04 27.53
N ASP A 421 -15.65 20.18 28.15
CA ASP A 421 -17.04 20.57 28.36
C ASP A 421 -17.78 20.75 27.01
N ARG A 422 -17.10 21.35 26.02
CA ARG A 422 -17.64 21.48 24.66
C ARG A 422 -17.88 20.12 24.00
N ILE A 423 -16.92 19.19 24.09
CA ILE A 423 -17.04 17.84 23.51
C ILE A 423 -18.20 17.09 24.18
N LYS A 424 -18.31 17.15 25.51
CA LYS A 424 -19.40 16.53 26.26
C LYS A 424 -20.78 17.03 25.81
N LEU A 425 -20.90 18.33 25.52
CA LEU A 425 -22.14 18.91 24.97
C LEU A 425 -22.44 18.44 23.54
N GLU A 426 -21.42 18.30 22.69
CA GLU A 426 -21.57 17.77 21.32
C GLU A 426 -21.99 16.30 21.32
N GLU A 427 -21.37 15.49 22.17
CA GLU A 427 -21.73 14.08 22.39
C GLU A 427 -23.19 13.89 22.81
N LEU A 428 -23.65 14.71 23.77
CA LEU A 428 -25.05 14.74 24.19
C LEU A 428 -26.00 15.13 23.06
N ARG A 429 -25.61 16.11 22.23
CA ARG A 429 -26.43 16.57 21.09
C ARG A 429 -26.55 15.49 20.02
N ASP A 430 -25.45 14.82 19.71
CA ASP A 430 -25.36 13.89 18.59
C ASP A 430 -25.72 12.44 19.00
N ASN A 431 -26.15 12.24 20.26
CA ASN A 431 -26.47 10.94 20.86
C ASN A 431 -25.35 9.91 20.65
N TYR A 432 -24.11 10.38 20.71
CA TYR A 432 -22.89 9.62 20.51
C TYR A 432 -22.03 9.80 21.75
N GLN A 433 -21.59 8.70 22.38
CA GLN A 433 -20.63 8.76 23.49
C GLN A 433 -19.27 8.29 23.01
N ASP A 434 -18.27 9.17 23.10
CA ASP A 434 -16.90 8.73 22.91
C ASP A 434 -16.48 7.91 24.13
N LYS A 435 -16.16 6.63 23.92
CA LYS A 435 -15.76 5.73 25.02
C LYS A 435 -14.27 5.81 25.33
N ASN A 436 -13.58 6.78 24.74
CA ASN A 436 -12.15 6.93 24.88
C ASN A 436 -11.81 7.51 26.25
N GLY A 437 -10.87 6.88 26.96
CA GLY A 437 -10.28 7.51 28.15
C GLY A 437 -9.56 8.80 27.74
N ILE A 438 -9.67 9.87 28.54
CA ILE A 438 -8.94 11.12 28.28
C ILE A 438 -7.66 11.11 29.12
N THR A 439 -6.51 11.31 28.48
CA THR A 439 -5.20 11.44 29.15
C THR A 439 -4.55 12.76 28.77
N VAL A 440 -3.87 13.38 29.72
CA VAL A 440 -3.11 14.62 29.49
C VAL A 440 -1.63 14.37 29.81
N LEU A 441 -0.77 14.58 28.83
CA LEU A 441 0.68 14.43 28.96
C LEU A 441 1.33 15.81 28.90
N PHE A 442 1.98 16.21 29.98
CA PHE A 442 2.83 17.40 30.00
C PHE A 442 4.26 17.01 29.67
N LEU A 443 4.80 17.56 28.59
CA LEU A 443 6.23 17.51 28.34
C LEU A 443 6.88 18.66 29.11
N ASN A 444 7.92 18.35 29.87
CA ASN A 444 8.73 19.33 30.58
C ASN A 444 10.20 19.00 30.29
N GLN A 445 10.93 19.97 29.73
CA GLN A 445 12.28 19.74 29.21
C GLN A 445 13.31 19.62 30.34
N GLY A 446 13.52 18.41 30.85
CA GLY A 446 14.65 18.04 31.73
C GLY A 446 14.70 18.74 33.09
N LYS A 447 13.81 19.70 33.35
CA LYS A 447 13.63 20.35 34.64
C LYS A 447 12.63 19.53 35.43
N LYS A 448 12.95 19.25 36.70
CA LYS A 448 11.91 18.79 37.63
C LYS A 448 10.81 19.84 37.65
N LEU A 449 9.57 19.43 37.48
CA LEU A 449 8.42 20.30 37.74
C LEU A 449 8.62 20.94 39.11
N GLU A 450 8.64 22.27 39.14
CA GLU A 450 8.76 23.03 40.39
C GLU A 450 7.61 22.63 41.32
N ALA A 451 7.86 22.62 42.62
CA ALA A 451 6.88 22.16 43.61
C ALA A 451 5.59 22.99 43.53
N THR A 452 5.72 24.30 43.33
CA THR A 452 4.63 25.25 43.07
C THR A 452 3.79 24.84 41.87
N LEU A 453 4.43 24.59 40.73
CA LEU A 453 3.75 24.18 39.51
C LEU A 453 3.02 22.84 39.66
N ARG A 454 3.60 21.90 40.42
CA ARG A 454 2.96 20.62 40.73
C ARG A 454 1.72 20.79 41.60
N ASP A 455 1.79 21.67 42.59
CA ASP A 455 0.66 21.96 43.49
C ASP A 455 -0.46 22.70 42.74
N ASP A 456 -0.12 23.59 41.82
CA ASP A 456 -1.09 24.27 40.95
C ASP A 456 -1.81 23.28 40.01
N ILE A 457 -1.07 22.34 39.39
CA ILE A 457 -1.65 21.28 38.57
C ILE A 457 -2.58 20.39 39.40
N ARG A 458 -2.17 20.00 40.62
CA ARG A 458 -3.00 19.20 41.53
C ARG A 458 -4.27 19.96 41.94
N GLY A 459 -4.14 21.23 42.30
CA GLY A 459 -5.29 22.06 42.65
C GLY A 459 -6.31 22.15 41.51
N LYS A 460 -5.84 22.27 40.26
CA LYS A 460 -6.70 22.25 39.08
C LYS A 460 -7.28 20.88 38.76
N LEU A 461 -6.53 19.80 38.98
CA LEU A 461 -7.04 18.45 38.82
C LEU A 461 -8.15 18.13 39.84
N ASP A 462 -7.96 18.52 41.11
CA ASP A 462 -8.98 18.38 42.15
C ASP A 462 -10.23 19.21 41.84
N GLU A 463 -10.06 20.41 41.27
CA GLU A 463 -11.18 21.22 40.79
C GLU A 463 -11.92 20.49 39.67
N PHE A 464 -11.19 19.95 38.69
CA PHE A 464 -11.72 19.20 37.56
C PHE A 464 -12.48 17.94 38.01
N GLU A 465 -11.95 17.16 38.95
CA GLU A 465 -12.62 15.99 39.51
C GLU A 465 -13.89 16.37 40.28
N ARG A 466 -13.94 17.53 40.94
CA ARG A 466 -15.15 18.00 41.62
C ARG A 466 -16.23 18.47 40.66
N THR A 467 -15.88 19.09 39.54
CA THR A 467 -16.85 19.54 38.52
C THR A 467 -17.29 18.42 37.59
N ASN A 468 -16.42 17.45 37.30
CA ASN A 468 -16.66 16.39 36.33
C ASN A 468 -16.77 14.98 36.92
N GLY A 469 -16.70 14.83 38.24
CA GLY A 469 -16.92 13.58 38.97
C GLY A 469 -18.36 13.08 38.85
N GLY A 470 -18.61 12.32 37.77
CA GLY A 470 -19.82 11.57 37.46
C GLY A 470 -19.58 10.68 36.24
#